data_AF-A0A1A9BZT6-F1
#
_entry.id   AF-A0A1A9BZT6-F1
#
_cell.length_a   1.000
_cell.length_b   1.000
_cell.length_c   1.000
_cell.angle_alpha   90.00
_cell.angle_beta   90.00
_cell.angle_gamma   90.00
#
_symmetry.space_group_name_H-M   'P 1'
#
loop_
_entity.id
_entity.type
_entity.pdbx_description
1 polymer ?
#
loop_
_entity_poly.entity_id
_entity_poly.type
_entity_poly.pdbx_seq_one_letter_code
_entity_poly.pdbx_strand_id
1 'polypeptide(L)'
;MTAGEDPGWVGQVEGYLLVAATREEGRTAAERFCASLDAWLTETQREEVERRFATEYAALARRSWERTARRAEELRGEYEERYRALRCRLMAAGLLVGVGLAAVAGILAVIR
;
A
#
# COMPACT_ATOMS: atom_id res chain seq x y z
N MET A 1 6.91 27.61 6.91
CA MET A 1 6.45 26.60 5.95
C MET A 1 7.61 25.65 5.69
N THR A 2 7.80 24.68 6.59
CA THR A 2 8.89 23.69 6.50
C THR A 2 8.43 22.56 5.61
N ALA A 3 9.27 22.14 4.66
CA ALA A 3 8.95 21.16 3.62
C ALA A 3 8.50 19.75 4.11
N GLY A 4 8.38 19.52 5.42
CA GLY A 4 8.03 18.24 6.03
C GLY A 4 6.59 18.07 6.52
N GLU A 5 5.71 19.07 6.38
CA GLU A 5 4.33 19.00 6.91
C GLU A 5 3.27 18.63 5.86
N ASP A 6 3.65 18.48 4.59
CA ASP A 6 2.70 18.17 3.53
C ASP A 6 2.48 16.64 3.44
N PRO A 7 1.26 16.11 3.68
CA PRO A 7 0.99 14.67 3.66
C PRO A 7 1.36 14.00 2.33
N GLY A 8 1.38 14.77 1.22
CA GLY A 8 1.79 14.29 -0.09
C GLY A 8 3.32 14.20 -0.30
N TRP A 9 4.12 14.91 0.51
CA TRP A 9 5.57 14.95 0.34
C TRP A 9 6.23 13.62 0.73
N VAL A 10 5.80 13.01 1.84
CA VAL A 10 6.32 11.70 2.28
C VAL A 10 6.10 10.64 1.21
N GLY A 11 4.90 10.59 0.62
CA GLY A 11 4.60 9.63 -0.45
C GLY A 11 5.42 9.84 -1.72
N GLN A 12 5.73 11.09 -2.09
CA GLN A 12 6.61 11.38 -3.22
C GLN A 12 8.06 10.96 -2.94
N VAL A 13 8.57 11.25 -1.75
CA VAL A 13 9.93 10.85 -1.35
C VAL A 13 10.04 9.34 -1.29
N GLU A 14 9.08 8.66 -0.67
CA GLU A 14 9.03 7.19 -0.61
C GLU A 14 9.00 6.58 -2.01
N GLY A 15 8.16 7.11 -2.91
CA GLY A 15 8.10 6.66 -4.30
C GLY A 15 9.42 6.86 -5.06
N TYR A 16 10.09 8.00 -4.86
CA TYR A 16 11.40 8.25 -5.45
C TYR A 16 12.46 7.26 -4.91
N LEU A 17 12.48 7.02 -3.60
CA LEU A 17 13.41 6.09 -2.96
C LEU A 17 13.20 4.65 -3.44
N LEU A 18 11.94 4.22 -3.59
CA LEU A 18 11.58 2.92 -4.17
C LEU A 18 12.14 2.75 -5.58
N VAL A 19 11.94 3.75 -6.45
CA VAL A 19 12.45 3.71 -7.83
C VAL A 19 13.98 3.72 -7.86
N ALA A 20 14.63 4.52 -7.01
CA ALA A 20 16.08 4.57 -6.89
C ALA A 20 16.66 3.23 -6.42
N ALA A 21 16.07 2.63 -5.38
CA ALA A 21 16.48 1.32 -4.86
C ALA A 21 16.34 0.22 -5.93
N THR A 22 15.20 0.16 -6.63
CA THR A 22 14.98 -0.85 -7.67
C THR A 22 15.91 -0.73 -8.87
N ARG A 23 16.35 0.48 -9.22
CA ARG A 23 17.38 0.66 -10.26
C ARG A 23 18.71 0.04 -9.83
N GLU A 24 19.11 0.28 -8.58
CA GLU A 24 20.36 -0.25 -8.04
C GLU A 24 20.30 -1.78 -7.85
N GLU A 25 19.17 -2.30 -7.38
CA GLU A 25 18.90 -3.74 -7.31
C GLU A 25 18.95 -4.39 -8.69
N GLY A 26 18.33 -3.77 -9.69
CA GLY A 26 18.33 -4.24 -11.07
C GLY A 26 19.73 -4.29 -11.67
N ARG A 27 20.55 -3.25 -11.44
CA ARG A 27 21.96 -3.20 -11.86
C ARG A 27 22.78 -4.30 -11.18
N THR A 28 22.66 -4.41 -9.86
CA THR A 28 23.38 -5.44 -9.08
C THR A 28 22.97 -6.86 -9.50
N ALA A 29 21.69 -7.08 -9.78
CA ALA A 29 21.18 -8.36 -10.25
C ALA A 29 21.66 -8.68 -11.67
N ALA A 30 21.72 -7.68 -12.55
CA ALA A 30 22.27 -7.79 -13.89
C ALA A 30 23.76 -8.18 -13.86
N GLU A 31 24.57 -7.47 -13.08
CA GLU A 31 26.00 -7.77 -12.90
C GLU A 31 26.20 -9.19 -12.38
N ARG A 32 25.44 -9.59 -11.35
CA ARG A 32 25.50 -10.95 -10.80
C ARG A 32 25.12 -12.01 -11.84
N PHE A 33 24.13 -11.72 -12.67
CA PHE A 33 23.70 -12.62 -13.74
C PHE A 33 24.77 -12.74 -14.82
N CYS A 34 25.33 -11.62 -15.30
CA CYS A 34 26.37 -11.62 -16.32
C CYS A 34 27.69 -12.23 -15.82
N ALA A 35 28.08 -12.00 -14.57
CA ALA A 35 29.24 -12.63 -13.94
C ALA A 35 29.14 -14.17 -13.96
N SER A 36 27.93 -14.73 -13.87
CA SER A 36 27.73 -16.18 -13.99
C SER A 36 27.98 -16.73 -15.41
N LEU A 37 28.08 -15.85 -16.40
CA LEU A 37 28.24 -16.14 -17.82
C LEU A 37 29.55 -15.56 -18.41
N ASP A 38 30.48 -15.09 -17.58
CA ASP A 38 31.67 -14.34 -18.03
C ASP A 38 32.54 -15.08 -19.04
N ALA A 39 32.60 -16.41 -18.99
CA ALA A 39 33.36 -17.21 -19.96
C ALA A 39 32.71 -17.26 -21.37
N TRP A 40 31.45 -16.82 -21.50
CA TRP A 40 30.63 -16.95 -22.71
C TRP A 40 30.28 -15.61 -23.35
N LEU A 41 30.44 -14.50 -22.61
CA LEU A 41 30.07 -13.16 -23.05
C LEU A 41 31.31 -12.30 -23.30
N THR A 42 31.36 -11.64 -24.45
CA THR A 42 32.27 -10.51 -24.66
C THR A 42 31.81 -9.30 -23.84
N GLU A 43 32.69 -8.33 -23.63
CA GLU A 43 32.36 -7.09 -22.91
C GLU A 43 31.13 -6.38 -23.47
N THR A 44 31.08 -6.22 -24.79
CA THR A 44 29.95 -5.57 -25.46
C THR A 44 28.65 -6.37 -25.32
N GLN A 45 28.73 -7.70 -25.27
CA GLN A 45 27.55 -8.54 -25.03
C GLN A 45 27.09 -8.45 -23.58
N ARG A 46 28.01 -8.41 -22.62
CA ARG A 46 27.71 -8.21 -21.20
C ARG A 46 27.01 -6.87 -20.99
N GLU A 47 27.57 -5.77 -21.46
CA GLU A 47 26.96 -4.43 -21.29
C GLU A 47 25.53 -4.36 -21.84
N GLU A 48 25.28 -4.99 -23.00
CA GLU A 48 23.95 -4.99 -23.61
C GLU A 48 22.96 -5.88 -22.84
N VAL A 49 23.40 -7.04 -22.37
CA VAL A 49 22.57 -7.93 -21.53
C VAL A 49 22.25 -7.24 -20.20
N GLU A 50 23.22 -6.59 -19.56
CA GLU A 50 23.00 -5.89 -18.30
C GLU A 50 21.97 -4.76 -18.44
N ARG A 51 22.08 -3.97 -19.51
CA ARG A 51 21.13 -2.88 -19.81
C ARG A 51 19.72 -3.40 -20.03
N ARG A 52 19.56 -4.48 -20.80
CA ARG A 52 18.25 -5.11 -21.06
C ARG A 52 17.67 -5.75 -19.81
N PHE A 53 18.52 -6.45 -19.04
CA PHE A 53 18.12 -7.07 -17.78
C PHE A 53 17.60 -6.02 -16.80
N ALA A 54 18.34 -4.93 -16.58
CA ALA A 54 17.92 -3.87 -15.68
C ALA A 54 16.59 -3.23 -16.10
N THR A 55 16.36 -3.09 -17.41
CA THR A 55 15.10 -2.58 -17.98
C THR A 55 13.93 -3.53 -17.68
N GLU A 56 14.10 -4.82 -17.95
CA GLU A 56 13.07 -5.84 -17.68
C GLU A 56 12.81 -6.02 -16.19
N TYR A 57 13.87 -5.94 -15.36
CA TYR A 57 13.76 -5.97 -13.91
C TYR A 57 12.89 -4.83 -13.39
N ALA A 58 13.15 -3.59 -13.84
CA ALA A 58 12.35 -2.43 -13.46
C ALA A 58 10.89 -2.56 -13.93
N ALA A 59 10.65 -3.09 -15.14
CA ALA A 59 9.30 -3.33 -15.64
C ALA A 59 8.55 -4.40 -14.81
N LEU A 60 9.25 -5.47 -14.41
CA LEU A 60 8.68 -6.51 -13.56
C LEU A 60 8.37 -5.99 -12.15
N ALA A 61 9.28 -5.23 -11.54
CA ALA A 61 9.08 -4.59 -10.25
C ALA A 61 7.89 -3.63 -10.29
N ARG A 62 7.76 -2.83 -11.35
CA ARG A 62 6.62 -1.94 -11.54
C ARG A 62 5.28 -2.71 -11.56
N ARG A 63 5.21 -3.79 -12.33
CA ARG A 63 4.01 -4.65 -12.39
C ARG A 63 3.71 -5.35 -11.05
N SER A 64 4.73 -5.68 -10.26
CA SER A 64 4.51 -6.28 -8.94
C SER A 64 3.91 -5.26 -7.97
N TRP A 65 4.44 -4.03 -7.94
CA TRP A 65 3.90 -2.95 -7.13
C TRP A 65 2.48 -2.57 -7.51
N GLU A 66 2.16 -2.46 -8.80
CA GLU A 66 0.81 -2.16 -9.27
C GLU A 66 -0.21 -3.22 -8.83
N ARG A 67 0.18 -4.50 -8.86
CA ARG A 67 -0.66 -5.58 -8.35
C ARG A 67 -0.86 -5.48 -6.84
N THR A 68 0.21 -5.21 -6.08
CA THR A 68 0.14 -5.05 -4.63
C THR A 68 -0.72 -3.85 -4.23
N ALA A 69 -0.53 -2.71 -4.90
CA ALA A 69 -1.32 -1.49 -4.66
C ALA A 69 -2.81 -1.74 -4.93
N ARG A 70 -3.14 -2.38 -6.07
CA ARG A 70 -4.52 -2.75 -6.38
C ARG A 70 -5.11 -3.68 -5.32
N ARG A 71 -4.37 -4.71 -4.88
CA ARG A 71 -4.87 -5.64 -3.85
C ARG A 71 -5.04 -4.96 -2.49
N ALA A 72 -4.16 -4.02 -2.14
CA ALA A 72 -4.29 -3.23 -0.92
C ALA A 72 -5.56 -2.36 -0.95
N GLU A 73 -5.86 -1.75 -2.10
CA GLU A 73 -7.09 -0.96 -2.28
C GLU A 73 -8.35 -1.82 -2.19
N GLU A 74 -8.36 -2.99 -2.85
CA GLU A 74 -9.47 -3.95 -2.74
C GLU A 74 -9.71 -4.37 -1.28
N LEU A 75 -8.64 -4.77 -0.58
CA LEU A 75 -8.72 -5.14 0.84
C LEU A 75 -9.25 -3.99 1.69
N ARG A 76 -8.76 -2.77 1.47
CA ARG A 76 -9.21 -1.58 2.18
C ARG A 76 -10.71 -1.36 1.97
N GLY A 77 -11.19 -1.48 0.74
CA GLY A 77 -12.61 -1.41 0.42
C GLY A 77 -13.43 -2.46 1.19
N GLU A 78 -13.03 -3.73 1.11
CA GLU A 78 -13.69 -4.84 1.83
C GLU A 78 -13.75 -4.58 3.35
N TYR A 79 -12.65 -4.09 3.93
CA TYR A 79 -12.57 -3.75 5.36
C TYR A 79 -13.45 -2.55 5.73
N GLU A 80 -13.43 -1.49 4.94
CA GLU A 80 -14.22 -0.30 5.19
C GLU A 80 -15.72 -0.59 5.11
N GLU A 81 -16.16 -1.42 4.16
CA GLU A 81 -17.55 -1.86 4.06
C GLU A 81 -17.99 -2.63 5.32
N ARG A 82 -17.18 -3.61 5.75
CA ARG A 82 -17.45 -4.37 6.98
C ARG A 82 -17.46 -3.46 8.21
N TYR A 83 -16.52 -2.53 8.31
CA TYR A 83 -16.44 -1.57 9.40
C TYR A 83 -17.66 -0.64 9.43
N ARG A 84 -18.07 -0.10 8.27
CA ARG A 84 -19.27 0.74 8.17
C ARG A 84 -20.51 -0.03 8.62
N ALA A 85 -20.67 -1.29 8.19
CA ALA A 85 -21.79 -2.13 8.62
C ALA A 85 -21.79 -2.35 10.14
N LEU A 86 -20.65 -2.67 10.73
CA LEU A 86 -20.52 -2.87 12.18
C LEU A 86 -20.80 -1.57 12.95
N ARG A 87 -20.24 -0.44 12.48
CA ARG A 87 -20.47 0.89 13.05
C ARG A 87 -21.94 1.25 13.03
N CYS A 88 -22.65 1.03 11.92
CA CYS A 88 -24.09 1.26 11.83
C CYS A 88 -24.88 0.42 12.83
N ARG A 89 -24.54 -0.87 12.98
CA ARG A 89 -25.18 -1.76 13.96
C ARG A 89 -24.95 -1.31 15.40
N LEU A 90 -23.73 -0.90 15.74
CA LEU A 90 -23.39 -0.39 17.08
C LEU A 90 -24.11 0.93 17.37
N MET A 91 -24.17 1.84 16.39
CA MET A 91 -24.90 3.10 16.54
C MET A 91 -26.40 2.85 16.71
N ALA A 92 -27.01 1.96 15.91
CA ALA A 92 -28.40 1.59 16.04
C ALA A 92 -28.70 0.94 17.41
N ALA A 93 -27.85 0.01 17.87
CA ALA A 93 -28.00 -0.62 19.18
C ALA A 93 -27.88 0.41 20.32
N GLY A 94 -26.89 1.31 20.25
CA GLY A 94 -26.72 2.39 21.22
C GLY A 94 -27.92 3.33 21.28
N LEU A 95 -28.48 3.71 20.13
CA LEU A 95 -29.71 4.52 20.05
C LEU A 95 -30.90 3.80 20.67
N LEU A 96 -31.11 2.51 20.38
CA LEU A 96 -32.20 1.72 20.96
C LEU A 96 -32.09 1.63 22.49
N VAL A 97 -30.88 1.38 23.01
CA VAL A 97 -30.64 1.37 24.47
C VAL A 97 -30.91 2.75 25.07
N GLY A 98 -30.43 3.82 24.44
CA GLY A 98 -30.66 5.19 24.89
C GLY A 98 -32.15 5.56 24.95
N VAL A 99 -32.90 5.24 23.90
CA VAL A 99 -34.37 5.44 23.86
C VAL A 99 -35.06 4.62 24.96
N GLY A 100 -34.65 3.36 25.16
CA GLY A 100 -35.20 2.50 26.21
C GLY A 100 -34.96 3.07 27.61
N LEU A 101 -33.75 3.54 27.91
CA LEU A 101 -33.42 4.17 29.19
C LEU A 101 -34.21 5.47 29.41
N ALA A 102 -34.32 6.32 28.38
CA ALA A 102 -35.09 7.55 28.45
C ALA A 102 -36.58 7.29 28.70
N ALA A 103 -37.16 6.27 28.06
CA ALA A 103 -38.54 5.86 28.28
C ALA A 103 -38.77 5.37 29.73
N VAL A 104 -37.89 4.51 30.25
CA VAL A 104 -37.95 4.03 31.64
C VAL A 104 -37.83 5.19 32.64
N ALA A 105 -36.89 6.10 32.42
CA ALA A 105 -36.73 7.28 33.27
C ALA A 105 -37.97 8.20 33.22
N GLY A 106 -38.56 8.39 32.05
CA GLY A 106 -39.81 9.14 31.88
C GLY A 106 -40.98 8.52 32.62
N ILE A 107 -41.16 7.19 32.53
CA ILE A 107 -42.21 6.48 33.27
C ILE A 107 -42.01 6.64 34.79
N LEU A 108 -40.79 6.48 35.29
CA LEU A 108 -40.47 6.66 36.71
C LEU A 108 -40.73 8.09 37.18
N ALA A 109 -40.46 9.10 36.34
CA ALA A 109 -40.72 10.49 36.64
C ALA A 109 -42.23 10.83 36.70
N VAL A 110 -43.07 10.14 35.93
CA VAL A 110 -44.54 10.32 35.95
C VAL A 110 -45.18 9.63 37.16
N ILE A 111 -44.62 8.51 37.62
CA ILE A 111 -45.15 7.73 38.75
C ILE A 111 -44.74 8.35 40.11
N ARG A 112 -43.68 9.16 40.13
CA ARG A 112 -43.17 9.85 41.32
C ARG A 112 -43.92 11.15 41.58
#